data_AF-B7QL02-F1
#
_entry.id   AF-B7QL02-F1
#
_cell.length_a   1.000
_cell.length_b   1.000
_cell.length_c   1.000
_cell.angle_alpha   90.00
_cell.angle_beta   90.00
_cell.angle_gamma   90.00
#
_symmetry.space_group_name_H-M   'P 1'
#
loop_
_entity.id
_entity.type
_entity.pdbx_description
1 polymer ?
#
loop_
_entity_poly.entity_id
_entity_poly.type
_entity_poly.pdbx_seq_one_letter_code
_entity_poly.pdbx_strand_id
1 'polypeptide(L)'
;MILGDLETVSGLDISIALMEKKELAEIVVPPRFGYGELGRKPDVPPNATLHYQVELLDTMEPKEETDLPFHERQSIGDAKRERGNFWYGRGEFSNAAHCYRRALDFLDDMGLNLSESPPELQLLLDTRLKVYNN
;
A
#
# COMPACT_ATOMS: atom_id res chain seq x y z
N MET A 1 -2.08 7.62 2.93
CA MET A 1 -2.57 6.66 1.94
C MET A 1 -2.19 7.18 0.57
N ILE A 2 -1.61 6.34 -0.26
CA ILE A 2 -1.38 6.62 -1.69
C ILE A 2 -2.50 5.94 -2.47
N LEU A 3 -3.30 6.72 -3.21
CA LEU A 3 -4.43 6.18 -3.96
C LEU A 3 -3.94 5.34 -5.15
N GLY A 4 -4.53 4.16 -5.36
CA GLY A 4 -4.17 3.24 -6.45
C GLY A 4 -3.05 2.24 -6.09
N ASP A 5 -2.47 2.36 -4.90
CA ASP A 5 -1.42 1.46 -4.42
C ASP A 5 -1.96 0.22 -3.68
N LEU A 6 -3.29 0.05 -3.62
CA LEU A 6 -3.94 -1.08 -2.93
C LEU A 6 -3.52 -1.23 -1.46
N GLU A 7 -3.21 -0.11 -0.82
CA GLU A 7 -2.88 -0.04 0.61
C GLU A 7 -4.08 -0.48 1.47
N THR A 8 -5.30 -0.31 0.95
CA THR A 8 -6.53 -0.83 1.53
C THR A 8 -7.34 -1.64 0.51
N VAL A 9 -8.67 -1.59 0.57
CA VAL A 9 -9.54 -2.26 -0.41
C VAL A 9 -9.78 -1.32 -1.60
N SER A 10 -9.86 -1.88 -2.81
CA SER A 10 -9.96 -1.08 -4.04
C SER A 10 -11.16 -0.15 -4.07
N GLY A 11 -12.26 -0.52 -3.40
CA GLY A 11 -13.42 0.35 -3.26
C GLY A 11 -13.13 1.66 -2.54
N LEU A 12 -12.26 1.67 -1.53
CA LEU A 12 -11.87 2.90 -0.85
C LEU A 12 -11.01 3.78 -1.75
N ASP A 13 -10.02 3.20 -2.43
CA ASP A 13 -9.14 3.94 -3.35
C ASP A 13 -9.97 4.66 -4.44
N ILE A 14 -10.96 3.97 -5.02
CA ILE A 14 -11.86 4.53 -6.04
C ILE A 14 -12.76 5.63 -5.45
N SER A 15 -13.35 5.39 -4.28
CA SER A 15 -14.30 6.33 -3.69
C SER A 15 -13.63 7.59 -3.16
N ILE A 16 -12.46 7.47 -2.51
CA ILE A 16 -11.72 8.63 -1.99
C ILE A 16 -11.23 9.53 -3.14
N ALA A 17 -10.92 8.96 -4.30
CA ALA A 17 -10.55 9.75 -5.48
C ALA A 17 -11.66 10.70 -5.98
N LEU A 18 -12.91 10.49 -5.55
CA LEU A 18 -14.05 11.33 -5.89
C LEU A 18 -14.40 12.35 -4.80
N MET A 19 -13.73 12.31 -3.65
CA MET A 19 -14.03 13.19 -2.51
C MET A 19 -13.33 14.55 -2.64
N GLU A 20 -13.98 15.59 -2.11
CA GLU A 20 -13.37 16.90 -1.92
C GLU A 20 -12.65 17.01 -0.56
N LYS A 21 -11.64 17.89 -0.47
CA LYS A 21 -10.95 18.15 0.79
C LYS A 21 -11.94 18.65 1.85
N LYS A 22 -11.86 18.04 3.05
CA LYS A 22 -12.78 18.18 4.21
C LYS A 22 -14.16 17.56 4.03
N GLU A 23 -14.41 16.83 2.96
CA GLU A 23 -15.67 16.10 2.81
C GLU A 23 -15.76 14.93 3.79
N LEU A 24 -16.95 14.75 4.36
CA LEU A 24 -17.35 13.57 5.12
C LEU A 24 -18.33 12.76 4.27
N ALA A 25 -17.95 11.54 3.89
CA ALA A 25 -18.75 10.68 3.03
C ALA A 25 -19.03 9.32 3.67
N GLU A 26 -20.22 8.78 3.39
CA GLU A 26 -20.53 7.37 3.64
C GLU A 26 -20.23 6.56 2.39
N ILE A 27 -19.30 5.61 2.50
CA ILE A 27 -18.84 4.79 1.39
C ILE A 27 -19.30 3.35 1.61
N VAL A 28 -20.10 2.84 0.69
CA VAL A 28 -20.55 1.45 0.69
C VAL A 28 -19.73 0.67 -0.34
N VAL A 29 -18.93 -0.29 0.15
CA VAL A 29 -18.03 -1.11 -0.67
C VAL A 29 -18.56 -2.54 -0.75
N PRO A 30 -19.13 -2.95 -1.91
CA PRO A 30 -19.51 -4.34 -2.13
C PRO A 30 -18.32 -5.30 -2.05
N PRO A 31 -18.53 -6.60 -1.77
CA PRO A 31 -17.46 -7.56 -1.53
C PRO A 31 -16.41 -7.63 -2.64
N ARG A 32 -16.84 -7.50 -3.91
CA ARG A 32 -15.95 -7.50 -5.09
C ARG A 32 -14.88 -6.40 -5.10
N PHE A 33 -15.14 -5.31 -4.38
CA PHE A 33 -14.20 -4.19 -4.20
C PHE A 33 -13.68 -4.11 -2.76
N GLY A 34 -14.05 -5.07 -1.92
CA GLY A 34 -13.70 -5.21 -0.52
C GLY A 34 -12.74 -6.39 -0.31
N TYR A 35 -13.10 -7.28 0.61
CA TYR A 35 -12.32 -8.49 0.93
C TYR A 35 -12.85 -9.77 0.29
N GLY A 36 -13.81 -9.65 -0.64
CA GLY A 36 -14.34 -10.76 -1.43
C GLY A 36 -14.89 -11.93 -0.61
N GLU A 37 -14.82 -13.12 -1.21
CA GLU A 37 -15.37 -14.36 -0.66
C GLU A 37 -14.65 -14.83 0.60
N LEU A 38 -13.40 -14.44 0.81
CA LEU A 38 -12.62 -14.89 1.97
C LEU A 38 -12.81 -13.98 3.20
N GLY A 39 -13.34 -12.76 3.03
CA GLY A 39 -13.46 -11.78 4.12
C GLY A 39 -12.09 -11.36 4.68
N ARG A 40 -12.03 -10.87 5.92
CA ARG A 40 -10.79 -10.57 6.66
C ARG A 40 -10.99 -10.99 8.11
N LYS A 41 -10.22 -11.94 8.60
CA LYS A 41 -10.33 -12.36 10.01
C LYS A 41 -9.70 -11.30 10.94
N PRO A 42 -10.25 -11.12 12.15
CA PRO A 42 -11.44 -11.78 12.70
C PRO A 42 -12.77 -11.04 12.39
N ASP A 43 -12.71 -9.89 11.75
CA ASP A 43 -13.72 -8.84 11.86
C ASP A 43 -14.62 -8.65 10.63
N VAL A 44 -14.18 -9.11 9.45
CA VAL A 44 -14.94 -9.04 8.21
C VAL A 44 -15.29 -10.45 7.74
N PRO A 45 -16.58 -10.82 7.71
CA PRO A 45 -16.98 -12.13 7.20
C PRO A 45 -16.80 -12.24 5.67
N PRO A 46 -16.75 -13.48 5.14
CA PRO A 46 -16.93 -13.77 3.71
C PRO A 46 -18.07 -12.98 3.08
N ASN A 47 -17.84 -12.42 1.89
CA ASN A 47 -18.85 -11.72 1.10
C ASN A 47 -19.55 -10.55 1.82
N ALA A 48 -18.87 -9.92 2.78
CA ALA A 48 -19.39 -8.75 3.47
C ALA A 48 -19.35 -7.49 2.60
N THR A 49 -20.47 -6.77 2.55
CA THR A 49 -20.49 -5.37 2.13
C THR A 49 -19.95 -4.51 3.28
N LEU A 50 -18.96 -3.68 3.00
CA LEU A 50 -18.33 -2.81 3.99
C LEU A 50 -18.99 -1.44 3.94
N HIS A 51 -19.26 -0.88 5.12
CA HIS A 51 -19.80 0.47 5.28
C HIS A 51 -18.75 1.29 6.00
N TYR A 52 -18.24 2.32 5.33
CA TYR A 52 -17.25 3.24 5.87
C TYR A 52 -17.86 4.62 6.03
N GLN A 53 -17.47 5.30 7.10
CA GLN A 53 -17.58 6.75 7.21
C GLN A 53 -16.17 7.31 7.08
N VAL A 54 -15.92 8.11 6.05
CA VAL A 54 -14.58 8.61 5.72
C VAL A 54 -14.60 10.12 5.68
N GLU A 55 -13.65 10.74 6.37
CA GLU A 55 -13.38 12.17 6.28
C GLU A 55 -12.07 12.40 5.52
N LEU A 56 -12.11 13.13 4.41
CA LEU A 56 -10.91 13.49 3.67
C LEU A 56 -10.26 14.73 4.29
N LEU A 57 -9.25 14.52 5.14
CA LEU A 57 -8.64 15.63 5.90
C LEU A 57 -7.81 16.57 5.01
N ASP A 58 -6.99 16.02 4.12
CA ASP A 58 -6.11 16.76 3.23
C ASP A 58 -5.65 15.88 2.05
N THR A 59 -5.12 16.53 1.01
CA THR A 59 -4.51 15.90 -0.17
C THR A 59 -3.15 16.54 -0.42
N MET A 60 -2.16 15.74 -0.80
CA MET A 60 -0.84 16.20 -1.18
C MET A 60 -0.50 15.70 -2.58
N GLU A 61 0.22 16.50 -3.36
CA GLU A 61 0.78 16.04 -4.64
C GLU A 61 1.71 14.85 -4.39
N PRO A 62 1.70 13.84 -5.28
CA PRO A 62 2.62 12.71 -5.17
C PRO A 62 4.06 13.22 -5.25
N LYS A 63 4.89 12.77 -4.31
CA LYS A 63 6.34 12.95 -4.39
C LYS A 63 6.92 11.75 -5.13
N GLU A 64 7.89 12.00 -6.01
CA GLU A 64 8.68 10.94 -6.62
C GLU A 64 9.38 10.15 -5.50
N GLU A 65 9.48 8.83 -5.66
CA GLU A 65 10.07 7.96 -4.64
C GLU A 65 11.52 8.36 -4.30
N THR A 66 12.25 8.93 -5.27
CA THR A 66 13.62 9.42 -5.12
C THR A 66 13.75 10.67 -4.26
N ASP A 67 12.68 11.47 -4.13
CA ASP A 67 12.68 12.71 -3.36
C ASP A 67 12.39 12.48 -1.87
N LEU A 68 12.00 11.26 -1.52
CA LEU A 68 11.70 10.87 -0.15
C LEU A 68 13.00 10.53 0.61
N PRO A 69 13.10 10.90 1.90
CA PRO A 69 14.23 10.52 2.72
C PRO A 69 14.27 9.00 2.90
N PHE A 70 15.49 8.45 3.05
CA PHE A 70 15.73 7.00 3.14
C PHE A 70 14.78 6.27 4.10
N HIS A 71 14.62 6.78 5.31
CA HIS A 71 13.78 6.15 6.34
C HIS A 71 12.30 6.10 5.93
N GLU A 72 11.81 7.13 5.24
CA GLU A 72 10.44 7.17 4.72
C GLU A 72 10.25 6.17 3.58
N ARG A 73 11.21 6.10 2.65
CA ARG A 73 11.24 5.10 1.56
C ARG A 73 11.21 3.68 2.10
N GLN A 74 12.06 3.38 3.08
CA GLN A 74 12.12 2.08 3.72
C GLN A 74 10.79 1.72 4.41
N SER A 75 10.24 2.65 5.20
CA SER A 75 8.95 2.45 5.89
C SER A 75 7.80 2.17 4.92
N ILE A 76 7.71 2.95 3.82
CA ILE A 76 6.69 2.75 2.79
C ILE A 76 6.90 1.42 2.06
N GLY A 77 8.13 1.10 1.67
CA GLY A 77 8.48 -0.16 1.03
C GLY A 77 8.10 -1.37 1.88
N ASP A 78 8.41 -1.35 3.18
CA ASP A 78 8.03 -2.40 4.11
C ASP A 78 6.51 -2.52 4.28
N ALA A 79 5.81 -1.39 4.42
CA ALA A 79 4.35 -1.39 4.52
C ALA A 79 3.70 -2.01 3.26
N LYS A 80 4.22 -1.69 2.07
CA LYS A 80 3.75 -2.27 0.80
C LYS A 80 4.08 -3.75 0.69
N ARG A 81 5.26 -4.18 1.15
CA ARG A 81 5.63 -5.60 1.23
C ARG A 81 4.68 -6.38 2.15
N GLU A 82 4.40 -5.87 3.34
CA GLU A 82 3.46 -6.51 4.27
C GLU A 82 2.03 -6.52 3.71
N ARG A 83 1.63 -5.48 2.97
CA ARG A 83 0.37 -5.48 2.25
C ARG A 83 0.33 -6.55 1.14
N GLY A 84 1.43 -6.73 0.42
CA GLY A 84 1.61 -7.82 -0.53
C GLY A 84 1.46 -9.19 0.13
N ASN A 85 2.10 -9.40 1.28
CA ASN A 85 2.00 -10.64 2.07
C ASN A 85 0.55 -10.96 2.47
N PHE A 86 -0.22 -9.93 2.86
CA PHE A 86 -1.63 -10.09 3.20
C PHE A 86 -2.43 -10.65 2.02
N TRP A 87 -2.26 -10.10 0.81
CA TRP A 87 -2.95 -10.58 -0.39
C TRP A 87 -2.42 -11.94 -0.85
N TYR A 88 -1.11 -12.16 -0.75
CA TYR A 88 -0.46 -13.43 -1.12
C TYR A 88 -0.98 -14.60 -0.28
N GLY A 89 -1.08 -14.41 1.04
CA GLY A 89 -1.59 -15.45 1.96
C GLY A 89 -3.03 -15.88 1.71
N ARG A 90 -3.76 -15.15 0.84
CA ARG A 90 -5.14 -15.43 0.43
C ARG A 90 -5.24 -16.01 -0.98
N GLY A 91 -4.12 -16.19 -1.68
CA GLY A 91 -4.07 -16.61 -3.08
C GLY A 91 -4.40 -15.50 -4.08
N GLU A 92 -4.48 -14.24 -3.65
CA GLU A 92 -4.77 -13.10 -4.52
C GLU A 92 -3.48 -12.54 -5.14
N PHE A 93 -2.83 -13.36 -5.97
CA PHE A 93 -1.47 -13.10 -6.46
C PHE A 93 -1.33 -11.84 -7.32
N SER A 94 -2.39 -11.42 -8.02
CA SER A 94 -2.35 -10.17 -8.81
C SER A 94 -2.24 -8.94 -7.91
N ASN A 95 -3.02 -8.90 -6.82
CA ASN A 95 -2.97 -7.83 -5.84
C ASN A 95 -1.62 -7.85 -5.09
N ALA A 96 -1.15 -9.05 -4.73
CA ALA A 96 0.16 -9.21 -4.10
C ALA A 96 1.30 -8.71 -4.99
N ALA A 97 1.34 -9.12 -6.25
CA ALA A 97 2.36 -8.70 -7.21
C ALA A 97 2.35 -7.18 -7.45
N HIS A 98 1.18 -6.55 -7.47
CA HIS A 98 1.06 -5.09 -7.52
C HIS A 98 1.72 -4.43 -6.30
N CYS A 99 1.39 -4.88 -5.09
CA CYS A 99 1.98 -4.35 -3.87
C CYS A 99 3.49 -4.59 -3.79
N TYR A 100 4.00 -5.76 -4.22
CA TYR A 100 5.44 -6.04 -4.24
C TYR A 100 6.18 -5.18 -5.26
N ARG A 101 5.61 -4.98 -6.45
CA ARG A 101 6.19 -4.07 -7.45
C ARG A 101 6.28 -2.65 -6.90
N ARG A 102 5.18 -2.15 -6.33
CA ARG A 102 5.18 -0.84 -5.68
C ARG A 102 6.15 -0.80 -4.49
N ALA A 103 6.35 -1.87 -3.74
CA ALA A 103 7.37 -1.90 -2.68
C ALA A 103 8.79 -1.72 -3.23
N LEU A 104 9.10 -2.35 -4.37
CA LEU A 104 10.40 -2.22 -5.03
C LEU A 104 10.66 -0.79 -5.51
N ASP A 105 9.65 -0.09 -6.01
CA ASP A 105 9.80 1.31 -6.46
C ASP A 105 10.36 2.21 -5.33
N PHE A 106 9.93 2.00 -4.08
CA PHE A 106 10.43 2.77 -2.93
C PHE A 106 11.78 2.25 -2.43
N LEU A 107 12.03 0.94 -2.55
CA LEU A 107 13.24 0.25 -2.07
C LEU A 107 14.36 0.18 -3.12
N ASP A 108 14.20 0.81 -4.28
CA ASP A 108 15.25 0.84 -5.29
C ASP A 108 16.43 1.71 -4.83
N ASP A 109 17.65 1.40 -5.24
CA ASP A 109 18.86 2.14 -4.83
C ASP A 109 19.11 3.38 -5.70
N MET A 110 18.36 3.54 -6.80
CA MET A 110 18.41 4.69 -7.68
C MET A 110 18.16 6.00 -6.90
N GLY A 111 19.18 6.86 -6.85
CA GLY A 111 19.13 8.18 -6.20
C GLY A 111 19.73 8.27 -4.79
N LEU A 112 20.16 7.16 -4.18
CA LEU A 112 20.90 7.22 -2.91
C LEU A 112 22.36 7.60 -3.16
N ASN A 113 22.87 8.58 -2.42
CA ASN A 113 24.30 8.90 -2.42
C ASN A 113 25.06 7.77 -1.69
N LEU A 114 25.45 6.74 -2.44
CA LEU A 114 26.05 5.48 -1.95
C LEU A 114 27.29 5.68 -1.06
N SER A 115 27.91 6.86 -1.10
CA SER A 115 29.08 7.20 -0.30
C SER A 115 28.77 7.60 1.15
N GLU A 116 27.53 7.98 1.50
CA GLU A 116 27.22 8.61 2.79
C GLU A 116 26.52 7.70 3.80
N SER A 117 25.91 6.58 3.37
CA SER A 117 25.08 5.74 4.26
C SER A 117 25.27 4.22 4.10
N PRO A 118 26.45 3.63 4.39
CA PRO A 118 26.71 2.20 4.17
C PRO A 118 25.80 1.22 4.95
N PRO A 119 25.49 1.41 6.25
CA PRO A 119 24.62 0.49 7.00
C PRO A 119 23.15 0.55 6.58
N GLU A 120 22.65 1.76 6.28
CA GLU A 120 21.27 1.99 5.84
C GLU A 120 21.06 1.37 4.46
N LEU A 121 22.03 1.56 3.54
CA LEU A 121 22.02 0.91 2.24
C LEU A 121 21.90 -0.62 2.35
N GLN A 122 22.71 -1.23 3.22
CA GLN A 122 22.66 -2.69 3.43
C GLN A 122 21.26 -3.15 3.87
N LEU A 123 20.63 -2.42 4.79
CA LEU A 123 19.28 -2.74 5.27
C LEU A 123 18.23 -2.62 4.17
N LEU A 124 18.32 -1.59 3.32
CA LEU A 124 17.40 -1.42 2.19
C LEU A 124 17.59 -2.52 1.14
N LEU A 125 18.82 -2.91 0.82
CA LEU A 125 19.11 -4.03 -0.07
C LEU A 125 18.58 -5.36 0.50
N ASP A 126 18.73 -5.58 1.81
CA ASP A 126 18.21 -6.78 2.48
C ASP A 126 16.67 -6.83 2.42
N THR A 127 15.99 -5.69 2.62
CA THR A 127 14.53 -5.61 2.47
C THR A 127 14.10 -5.83 1.02
N ARG A 128 14.81 -5.25 0.05
CA ARG A 128 14.57 -5.46 -1.39
C ARG A 128 14.70 -6.93 -1.78
N LEU A 129 15.73 -7.63 -1.29
CA LEU A 129 15.91 -9.07 -1.50
C LEU A 129 14.75 -9.88 -0.94
N LYS A 130 14.21 -9.50 0.23
CA LYS A 130 13.00 -10.15 0.77
C LYS A 130 11.79 -9.96 -0.14
N VAL A 131 11.63 -8.79 -0.76
CA VAL A 131 10.52 -8.55 -1.71
C VAL A 131 10.63 -9.45 -2.94
N TYR A 132 11.81 -9.60 -3.54
CA TYR A 132 12.00 -10.47 -4.71
C TYR A 132 11.77 -11.96 -4.44
N ASN A 133 11.92 -12.40 -3.20
CA ASN A 133 11.75 -13.80 -2.80
C ASN A 133 10.28 -14.17 -2.49
N ASN A 134 9.35 -13.21 -2.51
CA ASN A 134 7.91 -13.45 -2.31
C ASN A 134 7.16 -13.43 -3.65
#